data_AF-K0NDP6-F1
#
_entry.id   AF-K0NDP6-F1
#
_cell.length_a   1.000
_cell.length_b   1.000
_cell.length_c   1.000
_cell.angle_alpha   90.00
_cell.angle_beta   90.00
_cell.angle_gamma   90.00
#
_symmetry.space_group_name_H-M   'P 1'
#
loop_
_entity.id
_entity.type
_entity.pdbx_description
1 polymer ?
#
loop_
_entity_poly.entity_id
_entity_poly.type
_entity_poly.pdbx_seq_one_letter_code
_entity_poly.pdbx_strand_id
1 'polypeptide(L)'
;MMGKNSEIDDHIEMSAWKVLFSADIIKKNKLQFPSEREFISEDIIFDTEYYPLCSKIVMSSNIGYNYCDNEDSLTTRYNPNRFKLQKKLYLELSDRTKKLGIAELSEQRLMNTFVANTRYCIKLEEKFNSFKEAQTRIRQICDDSVLSEVLQKYNVKESKKSQAVNFLISKRLVITLYFIMKLKNKFGI
;
A
#
# COMPACT_ATOMS: atom_id res chain seq x y z
N MET A 1 6.85 9.17 2.19
CA MET A 1 5.54 8.87 2.79
C MET A 1 4.67 8.11 1.81
N MET A 2 4.11 8.73 0.76
CA MET A 2 3.12 8.09 -0.14
C MET A 2 3.62 6.96 -1.08
N GLY A 3 4.74 6.31 -0.76
CA GLY A 3 5.43 5.33 -1.61
C GLY A 3 6.43 5.97 -2.57
N LYS A 4 7.08 5.13 -3.38
CA LYS A 4 8.06 5.55 -4.41
C LYS A 4 7.39 5.82 -5.76
N ASN A 5 7.99 6.69 -6.57
CA ASN A 5 7.54 7.00 -7.95
C ASN A 5 8.52 6.51 -9.04
N SER A 6 9.58 5.78 -8.69
CA SER A 6 10.57 5.29 -9.65
C SER A 6 11.20 3.96 -9.20
N GLU A 7 12.16 3.45 -9.97
CA GLU A 7 12.98 2.30 -9.55
C GLU A 7 13.86 2.65 -8.34
N ILE A 8 14.33 3.91 -8.27
CA ILE A 8 15.07 4.41 -7.11
C ILE A 8 14.08 4.58 -5.97
N ASP A 9 14.41 3.95 -4.84
CA ASP A 9 13.57 4.01 -3.67
C ASP A 9 13.92 5.22 -2.81
N ASP A 10 13.08 6.25 -2.90
CA ASP A 10 13.17 7.49 -2.12
C ASP A 10 12.04 7.60 -1.08
N HIS A 11 11.30 6.50 -0.84
CA HIS A 11 10.17 6.57 0.06
C HIS A 11 10.63 6.73 1.52
N ILE A 12 9.99 7.66 2.21
CA ILE A 12 10.06 7.75 3.67
C ILE A 12 8.95 6.88 4.23
N GLU A 13 9.29 5.84 4.99
CA GLU A 13 8.29 4.99 5.66
C GLU A 13 7.53 5.78 6.73
N MET A 14 6.32 5.33 7.02
CA MET A 14 5.27 6.14 7.65
C MET A 14 4.92 5.73 9.08
N SER A 15 5.71 4.84 9.68
CA SER A 15 5.33 4.29 10.96
C SER A 15 5.39 5.32 12.08
N ALA A 16 4.34 5.42 12.90
CA ALA A 16 4.28 6.41 13.97
C ALA A 16 5.33 6.17 15.07
N TRP A 17 5.76 4.92 15.27
CA TRP A 17 6.69 4.54 16.35
C TRP A 17 8.09 5.17 16.25
N LYS A 18 8.50 5.64 15.07
CA LYS A 18 9.82 6.30 14.86
C LYS A 18 9.75 7.83 14.90
N VAL A 19 8.59 8.40 15.20
CA VAL A 19 8.37 9.85 15.12
C VAL A 19 8.16 10.43 16.52
N LEU A 20 8.83 11.55 16.80
CA LEU A 20 8.56 12.36 17.99
C LEU A 20 7.55 13.45 17.63
N PHE A 21 6.32 13.30 18.10
CA PHE A 21 5.25 14.25 17.86
C PHE A 21 5.16 15.31 18.98
N SER A 22 4.93 16.56 18.60
CA SER A 22 4.51 17.60 19.54
C SER A 22 3.11 17.31 20.08
N ALA A 23 3.02 17.09 21.39
CA ALA A 23 1.75 16.87 22.09
C ALA A 23 0.81 18.08 22.00
N ASP A 24 1.34 19.30 21.88
CA ASP A 24 0.53 20.51 21.77
C ASP A 24 -0.24 20.55 20.46
N ILE A 25 0.39 20.17 19.34
CA ILE A 25 -0.27 20.06 18.03
C ILE A 25 -1.41 19.04 18.10
N ILE A 26 -1.15 17.87 18.70
CA ILE A 26 -2.16 16.80 18.84
C ILE A 26 -3.35 17.27 19.66
N LYS A 27 -3.10 17.80 20.87
CA LYS A 27 -4.16 18.20 21.81
C LYS A 27 -4.98 19.37 21.29
N LYS A 28 -4.33 20.40 20.74
CA LYS A 28 -5.00 21.60 20.22
C LYS A 28 -5.94 21.28 19.06
N ASN A 29 -5.52 20.36 18.18
CA ASN A 29 -6.29 19.98 16.99
C ASN A 29 -7.13 18.71 17.19
N LYS A 30 -7.11 18.12 18.39
CA LYS A 30 -7.86 16.91 18.76
C LYS A 30 -7.60 15.73 17.81
N LEU A 31 -6.34 15.58 17.37
CA LEU A 31 -5.96 14.53 16.43
C LEU A 31 -6.05 13.15 17.10
N GLN A 32 -6.55 12.17 16.35
CA GLN A 32 -6.69 10.79 16.81
C GLN A 32 -6.37 9.85 15.65
N PHE A 33 -5.77 8.70 15.97
CA PHE A 33 -5.63 7.64 14.97
C PHE A 33 -7.02 7.08 14.63
N PRO A 34 -7.31 6.82 13.34
CA PRO A 34 -8.49 6.04 13.00
C PRO A 34 -8.30 4.60 13.48
N SER A 35 -9.39 3.83 13.51
CA SER A 35 -9.27 2.41 13.83
C SER A 35 -8.54 1.65 12.71
N GLU A 36 -7.64 0.73 13.05
CA GLU A 36 -7.06 -0.24 12.10
C GLU A 36 -8.11 -1.10 11.38
N ARG A 37 -9.30 -1.27 12.00
CA ARG A 37 -10.44 -1.95 11.36
C ARG A 37 -11.01 -1.13 10.21
N GLU A 38 -10.81 0.17 10.24
CA GLU A 38 -11.26 1.11 9.24
C GLU A 38 -10.27 1.25 8.09
N PHE A 39 -8.97 1.39 8.41
CA PHE A 39 -7.87 1.53 7.47
C PHE A 39 -6.74 0.57 7.83
N ILE A 40 -6.23 -0.17 6.85
CA ILE A 40 -5.12 -1.13 7.03
C ILE A 40 -3.77 -0.47 7.34
N SER A 41 -3.72 0.86 7.28
CA SER A 41 -2.57 1.67 7.69
C SER A 41 -3.13 2.99 8.22
N GLU A 42 -3.38 3.00 9.52
CA GLU A 42 -3.84 4.11 10.33
C GLU A 42 -2.79 5.21 10.46
N ASP A 43 -1.51 4.82 10.52
CA ASP A 43 -0.37 5.74 10.65
C ASP A 43 -0.36 6.80 9.53
N ILE A 44 -0.49 6.36 8.27
CA ILE A 44 -0.52 7.26 7.11
C ILE A 44 -1.74 8.18 7.09
N ILE A 45 -2.86 7.76 7.69
CA ILE A 45 -4.03 8.61 7.83
C ILE A 45 -3.74 9.70 8.86
N PHE A 46 -3.19 9.33 10.03
CA PHE A 46 -2.80 10.29 11.05
C PHE A 46 -1.77 11.30 10.52
N ASP A 47 -0.76 10.84 9.77
CA ASP A 47 0.26 11.67 9.16
C ASP A 47 -0.31 12.76 8.24
N THR A 48 -1.35 12.44 7.46
CA THR A 48 -2.01 13.42 6.58
C THR A 48 -2.75 14.52 7.33
N GLU A 49 -3.06 14.32 8.61
CA GLU A 49 -3.69 15.32 9.46
C GLU A 49 -2.66 16.08 10.29
N TYR A 50 -1.62 15.37 10.77
CA TYR A 50 -0.60 15.93 11.65
C TYR A 50 0.39 16.86 10.93
N TYR A 51 1.00 16.41 9.83
CA TYR A 51 2.08 17.16 9.20
C TYR A 51 1.69 18.51 8.61
N PRO A 52 0.48 18.71 8.04
CA PRO A 52 0.03 20.03 7.59
C PRO A 52 -0.06 21.08 8.71
N LEU A 53 -0.13 20.65 9.97
CA LEU A 53 -0.21 21.53 11.15
C LEU A 53 1.17 21.89 11.71
N CYS A 54 2.23 21.28 11.18
CA CYS A 54 3.60 21.49 11.65
C CYS A 54 4.24 22.70 10.99
N SER A 55 4.90 23.54 11.78
CA SER A 55 5.71 24.66 11.26
C SER A 55 7.10 24.22 10.78
N LYS A 56 7.62 23.10 11.31
CA LYS A 56 8.91 22.52 10.94
C LYS A 56 8.88 21.01 11.18
N ILE A 57 9.52 20.27 10.28
CA ILE A 57 9.76 18.83 10.39
C ILE A 57 11.27 18.62 10.23
N VAL A 58 11.88 17.76 11.05
CA VAL A 58 13.32 17.48 11.03
C VAL A 58 13.53 15.98 10.95
N MET A 59 14.38 15.55 10.01
CA MET A 59 14.84 14.17 9.89
C MET A 59 16.15 13.99 10.67
N SER A 60 16.23 12.96 11.50
CA SER A 60 17.45 12.59 12.22
C SER A 60 18.07 11.34 11.60
N SER A 61 19.40 11.30 11.50
CA SER A 61 20.16 10.10 11.11
C SER A 61 20.36 9.11 12.27
N ASN A 62 19.82 9.40 13.45
CA ASN A 62 19.94 8.54 14.63
C ASN A 62 19.08 7.27 14.47
N ILE A 63 19.71 6.11 14.68
CA ILE A 63 19.11 4.77 14.65
C ILE A 63 18.66 4.28 16.03
N GLY A 64 18.19 5.19 16.90
CA GLY A 64 17.90 4.92 18.31
C GLY A 64 16.73 3.97 18.59
N TYR A 65 16.10 3.41 17.56
CA TYR A 65 15.02 2.42 17.69
C TYR A 65 15.32 1.21 16.81
N ASN A 66 15.23 0.01 17.40
CA ASN A 66 15.36 -1.26 16.70
C ASN A 66 13.98 -1.91 16.56
N TYR A 67 13.56 -2.17 15.32
CA TYR A 67 12.28 -2.82 15.04
C TYR A 67 12.37 -4.32 15.32
N CYS A 68 11.43 -4.85 16.11
CA CYS A 68 11.29 -6.28 16.34
C CYS A 68 10.46 -6.90 15.21
N ASP A 69 11.12 -7.61 14.30
CA ASP A 69 10.45 -8.37 13.25
C ASP A 69 9.96 -9.72 13.80
N ASN A 70 8.64 -9.93 13.78
CA ASN A 70 8.00 -11.16 14.25
C ASN A 70 7.30 -11.83 13.05
N GLU A 71 7.54 -13.13 12.86
CA GLU A 71 7.02 -13.89 11.71
C GLU A 71 5.47 -13.88 11.62
N ASP A 72 4.78 -13.79 12.77
CA ASP A 72 3.30 -13.77 12.88
C ASP A 72 2.70 -12.36 13.03
N SER A 73 3.39 -11.32 12.55
CA SER A 73 2.88 -9.95 12.59
C SER A 73 1.58 -9.78 11.78
N LEU A 74 0.83 -8.70 12.09
CA LEU A 74 -0.41 -8.35 11.40
C LEU A 74 -0.25 -8.25 9.88
N THR A 75 0.95 -7.88 9.41
CA THR A 75 1.28 -7.73 7.99
C THR A 75 1.46 -9.08 7.28
N THR A 76 1.84 -10.15 7.98
CA THR A 76 2.05 -11.51 7.41
C THR A 76 0.80 -12.38 7.48
N ARG A 77 -0.13 -12.11 8.41
CA ARG A 77 -1.39 -12.84 8.52
C ARG A 77 -2.28 -12.66 7.28
N TYR A 78 -2.79 -13.77 6.76
CA TYR A 78 -3.75 -13.76 5.66
C TYR A 78 -5.06 -13.07 6.06
N ASN A 79 -5.51 -12.14 5.22
CA ASN A 79 -6.79 -11.46 5.37
C ASN A 79 -7.48 -11.42 4.00
N PRO A 80 -8.60 -12.14 3.80
CA PRO A 80 -9.31 -12.18 2.53
C PRO A 80 -9.88 -10.83 2.08
N ASN A 81 -10.00 -9.86 3.00
CA ASN A 81 -10.47 -8.51 2.70
C ASN A 81 -9.34 -7.52 2.41
N ARG A 82 -8.07 -7.98 2.39
CA ARG A 82 -6.90 -7.09 2.27
C ARG A 82 -6.98 -6.19 1.04
N PHE A 83 -7.34 -6.73 -0.13
CA PHE A 83 -7.49 -5.92 -1.35
C PHE A 83 -8.53 -4.80 -1.17
N LYS A 84 -9.69 -5.10 -0.58
CA LYS A 84 -10.74 -4.12 -0.31
C LYS A 84 -10.26 -3.01 0.62
N LEU A 85 -9.52 -3.36 1.68
CA LEU A 85 -8.95 -2.39 2.61
C LEU A 85 -7.86 -1.53 1.96
N GLN A 86 -7.02 -2.13 1.11
CA GLN A 86 -5.99 -1.42 0.35
C GLN A 86 -6.62 -0.44 -0.66
N LYS A 87 -7.69 -0.84 -1.34
CA LYS A 87 -8.46 0.05 -2.22
C LYS A 87 -9.08 1.21 -1.45
N LYS A 88 -9.68 0.94 -0.28
CA LYS A 88 -10.25 1.98 0.59
C LYS A 88 -9.18 2.99 1.00
N LEU A 89 -8.01 2.51 1.44
CA LEU A 89 -6.88 3.36 1.81
C LEU A 89 -6.39 4.21 0.62
N TYR A 90 -6.23 3.61 -0.57
CA TYR A 90 -5.84 4.34 -1.78
C TYR A 90 -6.79 5.50 -2.11
N LEU A 91 -8.11 5.25 -2.06
CA LEU A 91 -9.12 6.28 -2.36
C LEU A 91 -9.10 7.41 -1.33
N GLU A 92 -9.00 7.06 -0.05
CA GLU A 92 -8.92 8.05 1.05
C GLU A 92 -7.69 8.95 0.91
N LEU A 93 -6.52 8.36 0.64
CA LEU A 93 -5.28 9.13 0.46
C LEU A 93 -5.31 9.98 -0.81
N SER A 94 -5.95 9.49 -1.87
CA SER A 94 -6.14 10.26 -3.10
C SER A 94 -7.01 11.49 -2.87
N ASP A 95 -8.03 11.40 -2.01
CA ASP A 95 -8.86 12.54 -1.63
C ASP A 95 -8.12 13.52 -0.71
N ARG A 96 -7.42 13.00 0.31
CA ARG A 96 -6.63 13.82 1.24
C ARG A 96 -5.52 14.60 0.55
N THR A 97 -4.78 13.95 -0.35
CA THR A 97 -3.71 14.62 -1.10
C THR A 97 -4.22 15.73 -2.01
N LYS A 98 -5.45 15.60 -2.56
CA LYS A 98 -6.12 16.70 -3.28
C LYS A 98 -6.46 17.86 -2.35
N LYS A 99 -7.07 17.58 -1.19
CA LYS A 99 -7.39 18.61 -0.17
C LYS A 99 -6.16 19.35 0.34
N LEU A 100 -5.03 18.66 0.41
CA LEU A 100 -3.74 19.23 0.80
C LEU A 100 -3.01 19.96 -0.33
N GLY A 101 -3.52 19.93 -1.57
CA GLY A 101 -2.89 20.58 -2.71
C GLY A 101 -1.59 19.91 -3.18
N ILE A 102 -1.39 18.61 -2.88
CA ILE A 102 -0.18 17.84 -3.21
C ILE A 102 -0.45 16.65 -4.13
N ALA A 103 -1.60 16.63 -4.80
CA ALA A 103 -2.00 15.53 -5.68
C ALA A 103 -0.98 15.25 -6.79
N GLU A 104 -0.47 16.29 -7.45
CA GLU A 104 0.52 16.15 -8.54
C GLU A 104 1.82 15.46 -8.08
N LEU A 105 2.22 15.67 -6.82
CA LEU A 105 3.44 15.07 -6.26
C LEU A 105 3.24 13.62 -5.79
N SER A 106 1.99 13.23 -5.52
CA SER A 106 1.67 12.00 -4.79
C SER A 106 0.89 10.97 -5.61
N GLU A 107 0.18 11.37 -6.67
CA GLU A 107 -0.72 10.50 -7.43
C GLU A 107 -0.03 9.23 -7.91
N GLN A 108 1.09 9.35 -8.63
CA GLN A 108 1.82 8.19 -9.14
C GLN A 108 2.43 7.32 -8.02
N ARG A 109 2.79 7.92 -6.88
CA ARG A 109 3.30 7.19 -5.71
C ARG A 109 2.20 6.35 -5.04
N LEU A 110 1.01 6.93 -4.90
CA LEU A 110 -0.18 6.24 -4.40
C LEU A 110 -0.60 5.11 -5.33
N MET A 111 -0.66 5.36 -6.64
CA MET A 111 -0.95 4.35 -7.65
C MET A 111 0.06 3.20 -7.59
N ASN A 112 1.36 3.51 -7.52
CA ASN A 112 2.41 2.51 -7.40
C ASN A 112 2.25 1.62 -6.16
N THR A 113 1.98 2.24 -5.01
CA THR A 113 1.74 1.53 -3.76
C THR A 113 0.51 0.61 -3.87
N PHE A 114 -0.58 1.11 -4.43
CA PHE A 114 -1.81 0.33 -4.61
C PHE A 114 -1.62 -0.86 -5.57
N VAL A 115 -0.92 -0.65 -6.70
CA VAL A 115 -0.60 -1.73 -7.65
C VAL A 115 0.34 -2.77 -7.02
N ALA A 116 1.34 -2.33 -6.25
CA ALA A 116 2.23 -3.24 -5.51
C ALA A 116 1.47 -4.09 -4.49
N ASN A 117 0.59 -3.46 -3.70
CA ASN A 117 -0.26 -4.15 -2.74
C ASN A 117 -1.26 -5.10 -3.42
N THR A 118 -1.75 -4.75 -4.61
CA THR A 118 -2.62 -5.62 -5.42
C THR A 118 -1.90 -6.90 -5.82
N ARG A 119 -0.65 -6.81 -6.32
CA ARG A 119 0.16 -8.00 -6.64
C ARG A 119 0.38 -8.87 -5.40
N TYR A 120 0.63 -8.25 -4.25
CA TYR A 120 0.78 -8.98 -3.00
C TYR A 120 -0.51 -9.69 -2.59
N CYS A 121 -1.68 -9.04 -2.74
CA CYS A 121 -2.97 -9.69 -2.50
C CYS A 121 -3.15 -10.92 -3.40
N ILE A 122 -2.88 -10.81 -4.70
CA ILE A 122 -2.95 -11.96 -5.63
C ILE A 122 -2.00 -13.10 -5.20
N LYS A 123 -0.80 -12.77 -4.73
CA LYS A 123 0.16 -13.74 -4.19
C LYS A 123 -0.36 -14.45 -2.93
N LEU A 124 -1.05 -13.73 -2.05
CA LEU A 124 -1.72 -14.31 -0.88
C LEU A 124 -2.90 -15.20 -1.27
N GLU A 125 -3.68 -14.80 -2.27
CA GLU A 125 -4.81 -15.61 -2.74
C GLU A 125 -4.35 -16.98 -3.24
N GLU A 126 -3.22 -17.03 -3.94
CA GLU A 126 -2.59 -18.28 -4.36
C GLU A 126 -2.08 -19.10 -3.17
N LYS A 127 -1.41 -18.46 -2.20
CA LYS A 127 -0.75 -19.13 -1.08
C LYS A 127 -1.73 -19.82 -0.11
N PHE A 128 -2.86 -19.17 0.17
CA PHE A 128 -3.73 -19.54 1.30
C PHE A 128 -5.06 -20.18 0.91
N ASN A 129 -5.43 -20.21 -0.37
CA ASN A 129 -6.68 -20.79 -0.82
C ASN A 129 -6.48 -21.96 -1.79
N SER A 130 -7.52 -22.79 -1.93
CA SER A 130 -7.56 -23.82 -2.98
C SER A 130 -7.48 -23.18 -4.38
N PHE A 131 -7.01 -23.93 -5.39
CA PHE A 131 -6.91 -23.43 -6.77
C PHE A 131 -8.20 -22.76 -7.27
N LYS A 132 -9.36 -23.40 -7.06
CA LYS A 132 -10.66 -22.89 -7.52
C LYS A 132 -11.07 -21.61 -6.79
N GLU A 133 -10.81 -21.53 -5.49
CA GLU A 133 -11.10 -20.32 -4.69
C GLU A 133 -10.15 -19.18 -5.06
N ALA A 134 -8.85 -19.45 -5.15
CA ALA A 134 -7.84 -18.48 -5.57
C ALA A 134 -8.17 -17.89 -6.94
N GLN A 135 -8.55 -18.71 -7.92
CA GLN A 135 -8.98 -18.22 -9.23
C GLN A 135 -10.19 -17.28 -9.15
N THR A 136 -11.19 -17.62 -8.34
CA THR A 136 -12.37 -16.78 -8.14
C THR A 136 -11.99 -15.43 -7.53
N ARG A 137 -11.17 -15.44 -6.48
CA ARG A 137 -10.74 -14.23 -5.77
C ARG A 137 -9.80 -13.35 -6.62
N ILE A 138 -8.83 -13.96 -7.32
CA ILE A 138 -7.95 -13.24 -8.25
C ILE A 138 -8.76 -12.60 -9.37
N ARG A 139 -9.78 -13.29 -9.90
CA ARG A 139 -10.69 -12.70 -10.90
C ARG A 139 -11.41 -11.47 -10.35
N GLN A 140 -11.98 -11.55 -9.14
CA GLN A 140 -12.62 -10.41 -8.49
C GLN A 140 -11.68 -9.21 -8.34
N ILE A 141 -10.40 -9.44 -8.01
CA ILE A 141 -9.39 -8.38 -7.96
C ILE A 141 -9.16 -7.79 -9.36
N CYS A 142 -8.97 -8.62 -10.39
CA CYS A 142 -8.68 -8.16 -11.75
C CYS A 142 -9.87 -7.46 -12.44
N ASP A 143 -11.10 -7.75 -12.01
CA ASP A 143 -12.32 -7.13 -12.50
C ASP A 143 -12.66 -5.81 -11.79
N ASP A 144 -11.87 -5.39 -10.79
CA ASP A 144 -12.10 -4.16 -10.04
C ASP A 144 -11.90 -2.91 -10.91
N SER A 145 -12.90 -2.02 -10.92
CA SER A 145 -12.90 -0.83 -11.77
C SER A 145 -11.85 0.20 -11.36
N VAL A 146 -11.59 0.37 -10.06
CA VAL A 146 -10.58 1.32 -9.55
C VAL A 146 -9.20 0.84 -9.95
N LEU A 147 -8.92 -0.45 -9.80
CA LEU A 147 -7.66 -1.04 -10.27
C LEU A 147 -7.47 -0.86 -11.77
N SER A 148 -8.53 -1.08 -12.57
CA SER A 148 -8.48 -0.88 -14.02
C SER A 148 -8.16 0.56 -14.39
N GLU A 149 -8.78 1.55 -13.73
CA GLU A 149 -8.51 2.97 -13.95
C GLU A 149 -7.06 3.33 -13.57
N VAL A 150 -6.60 2.84 -12.41
CA VAL A 150 -5.22 3.06 -11.95
C VAL A 150 -4.23 2.51 -12.95
N LEU A 151 -4.39 1.27 -13.43
CA LEU A 151 -3.47 0.64 -14.39
C LEU A 151 -3.42 1.37 -15.75
N GLN A 152 -4.43 2.17 -16.11
CA GLN A 152 -4.42 2.99 -17.32
C GLN A 152 -3.63 4.29 -17.15
N LYS A 153 -3.67 4.89 -15.94
CA LYS A 153 -2.99 6.16 -15.61
C LYS A 153 -1.57 5.96 -15.07
N TYR A 154 -1.29 4.76 -14.59
CA TYR A 154 -0.05 4.37 -13.95
C TYR A 154 1.12 4.36 -14.94
N ASN A 155 2.15 5.17 -14.68
CA ASN A 155 3.32 5.31 -15.56
C ASN A 155 4.67 5.12 -14.83
N VAL A 156 4.66 4.66 -13.58
CA VAL A 156 5.89 4.43 -12.82
C VAL A 156 6.70 3.30 -13.44
N LYS A 157 7.98 3.57 -13.69
CA LYS A 157 8.93 2.58 -14.18
C LYS A 157 9.30 1.63 -13.04
N GLU A 158 8.68 0.45 -13.01
CA GLU A 158 9.06 -0.65 -12.12
C GLU A 158 10.00 -1.65 -12.81
N SER A 159 10.46 -2.64 -12.05
CA SER A 159 11.15 -3.79 -12.61
C SER A 159 10.33 -4.47 -13.72
N LYS A 160 11.00 -5.04 -14.73
CA LYS A 160 10.37 -5.80 -15.82
C LYS A 160 9.44 -6.91 -15.31
N LYS A 161 9.78 -7.54 -14.17
CA LYS A 161 8.96 -8.59 -13.55
C LYS A 161 7.62 -8.03 -13.02
N SER A 162 7.65 -6.87 -12.36
CA SER A 162 6.44 -6.18 -11.89
C SER A 162 5.56 -5.75 -13.06
N GLN A 163 6.17 -5.14 -14.09
CA GLN A 163 5.45 -4.71 -15.29
C GLN A 163 4.74 -5.88 -15.99
N ALA A 164 5.42 -7.03 -16.12
CA ALA A 164 4.81 -8.24 -16.69
C ALA A 164 3.60 -8.70 -15.87
N VAL A 165 3.69 -8.72 -14.54
CA VAL A 165 2.54 -9.07 -13.69
C VAL A 165 1.40 -8.05 -13.85
N ASN A 166 1.69 -6.75 -13.87
CA ASN A 166 0.69 -5.70 -14.06
C ASN A 166 -0.05 -5.87 -15.41
N PHE A 167 0.67 -6.24 -16.47
CA PHE A 167 0.08 -6.55 -17.77
C PHE A 167 -0.86 -7.77 -17.70
N LEU A 168 -0.49 -8.82 -16.99
CA LEU A 168 -1.37 -9.99 -16.81
C LEU A 168 -2.63 -9.65 -16.01
N ILE A 169 -2.51 -8.77 -15.01
CA ILE A 169 -3.65 -8.23 -14.26
C ILE A 169 -4.58 -7.46 -15.19
N SER A 170 -4.05 -6.52 -15.99
CA SER A 170 -4.86 -5.70 -16.90
C SER A 170 -5.53 -6.52 -18.01
N LYS A 171 -4.92 -7.63 -18.42
CA LYS A 171 -5.51 -8.60 -19.37
C LYS A 171 -6.37 -9.69 -18.70
N ARG A 172 -6.53 -9.64 -17.38
CA ARG A 172 -7.33 -10.61 -16.60
C ARG A 172 -6.92 -12.06 -16.85
N LEU A 173 -5.62 -12.31 -17.04
CA LEU A 173 -5.06 -13.65 -17.30
C LEU A 173 -4.91 -14.45 -15.99
N VAL A 174 -6.04 -14.74 -15.34
CA VAL A 174 -6.15 -15.31 -13.99
C VAL A 174 -5.37 -16.62 -13.81
N ILE A 175 -5.43 -17.53 -14.78
CA ILE A 175 -4.73 -18.81 -14.70
C ILE A 175 -3.20 -18.60 -14.72
N THR A 176 -2.72 -17.76 -15.63
CA THR A 176 -1.30 -17.41 -15.73
C THR A 176 -0.82 -16.70 -14.47
N LEU A 177 -1.62 -15.78 -13.92
CA LEU A 177 -1.33 -15.11 -12.66
C LEU A 177 -1.16 -16.11 -11.52
N TYR A 178 -2.09 -17.08 -11.38
CA TYR A 178 -2.01 -18.11 -10.35
C TYR A 178 -0.68 -18.88 -10.43
N PHE A 179 -0.29 -19.38 -11.62
CA PHE A 179 0.95 -20.15 -11.75
C PHE A 179 2.21 -19.32 -11.50
N ILE A 180 2.23 -18.05 -11.92
CA ILE A 180 3.34 -17.13 -11.62
C ILE A 180 3.46 -16.89 -10.11
N MET A 181 2.33 -16.67 -9.42
CA MET A 181 2.35 -16.48 -7.97
C MET A 181 2.76 -17.77 -7.24
N LYS A 182 2.36 -18.94 -7.73
CA LYS A 182 2.80 -20.23 -7.20
C LYS A 182 4.30 -20.42 -7.30
N LEU A 183 4.90 -20.08 -8.44
CA LEU A 183 6.35 -20.10 -8.62
C LEU A 183 7.04 -19.13 -7.65
N LYS A 184 6.54 -17.90 -7.58
CA LYS A 184 7.03 -16.87 -6.65
C LYS A 184 7.01 -17.33 -5.19
N ASN A 185 5.88 -17.87 -4.72
CA ASN A 185 5.74 -18.41 -3.37
C ASN A 185 6.69 -19.59 -3.12
N LYS A 186 6.86 -20.50 -4.09
CA LYS A 186 7.80 -21.63 -3.97
C LYS A 186 9.25 -21.19 -3.78
N PHE A 187 9.66 -20.07 -4.38
CA PHE A 187 11.03 -19.55 -4.28
C PHE A 187 11.21 -18.43 -3.26
N GLY A 188 10.17 -18.05 -2.51
CA GLY A 188 10.23 -16.95 -1.55
C GLY A 188 10.40 -15.56 -2.19
N ILE A 189 10.00 -15.38 -3.46
CA ILE A 189 10.17 -14.15 -4.25
C ILE A 189 8.84 -13.41 -4.41
#